data_AF-A0A1V3RQX2-F1
#
_entry.id   AF-A0A1V3RQX2-F1
#
_cell.length_a   1.000
_cell.length_b   1.000
_cell.length_c   1.000
_cell.angle_alpha   90.00
_cell.angle_beta   90.00
_cell.angle_gamma   90.00
#
_symmetry.space_group_name_H-M   'P 1'
#
loop_
_entity.id
_entity.type
_entity.pdbx_description
1 polymer ?
#
loop_
_entity_poly.entity_id
_entity_poly.type
_entity_poly.pdbx_seq_one_letter_code
_entity_poly.pdbx_strand_id
1 'polypeptide(L)'
;CYKGQNSLGKTRDIYIDVSKLFLDLDRIDLNHFEKKTNHLLINQLPINITSIIYVDNAESKYIADKIKNYYYKAHSLNIESVHYKDLKLTKNLKDPSCYLVCSSCISNGKKISEVSRRLRTQEHSQIIYFNGFVRCIDDKAYSNLMSNIKYGKYNDFSTYSFITIDKILLPNEDSDIISWEFEKDLINKLLHGFDEFQTDEVMTEKTKAFFKKRYNELNNNDEGLVNNVFLNKSNGKRLVLNKNFAFFKFTNWKPDKIQQSKVYFSILSVLHNFRIKKNIKQTIYERHILDPENFNRYNDGIIQASILRASTNKELNYEIDSHSSSIMSNIIINSIEDSKDKDSAPYEFLMAICIGKLTLNKNDLIKIYEKHKKNTDNIIAVLLKTIYSKYINMSLN
;
A
#
# COMPACT_ATOMS: atom_id res chain seq x y z
N CYS A 1 3.34 -4.38 2.32
CA CYS A 1 2.19 -4.26 1.39
C CYS A 1 1.15 -5.27 1.79
N TYR A 2 -0.14 -5.01 1.59
CA TYR A 2 -1.28 -5.87 1.95
C TYR A 2 -1.12 -6.60 3.30
N LYS A 3 -1.71 -6.01 4.34
CA LYS A 3 -1.85 -6.62 5.66
C LYS A 3 -3.32 -7.00 5.83
N GLY A 4 -3.58 -8.22 6.29
CA GLY A 4 -4.89 -8.69 6.69
C GLY A 4 -5.57 -7.74 7.69
N GLN A 5 -6.87 -7.93 7.90
CA GLN A 5 -7.77 -6.99 8.60
C GLN A 5 -7.08 -6.20 9.72
N ASN A 6 -7.06 -4.87 9.58
CA ASN A 6 -6.59 -3.99 10.66
C ASN A 6 -7.53 -4.11 11.88
N SER A 7 -7.17 -3.48 13.00
CA SER A 7 -8.00 -3.41 14.24
C SER A 7 -9.42 -2.85 14.06
N LEU A 8 -9.77 -2.37 12.86
CA LEU A 8 -11.09 -1.88 12.45
C LEU A 8 -11.79 -2.80 11.42
N GLY A 9 -11.27 -4.01 11.17
CA GLY A 9 -11.81 -4.96 10.17
C GLY A 9 -11.52 -4.61 8.71
N LYS A 10 -10.96 -3.43 8.42
CA LYS A 10 -10.63 -2.99 7.05
C LYS A 10 -9.22 -3.41 6.62
N THR A 11 -9.10 -4.01 5.44
CA THR A 11 -7.83 -4.32 4.78
C THR A 11 -7.29 -3.10 4.03
N ARG A 12 -5.97 -3.01 3.89
CA ARG A 12 -5.30 -1.89 3.21
C ARG A 12 -4.23 -2.40 2.25
N ASP A 13 -4.08 -1.69 1.15
CA ASP A 13 -3.06 -1.90 0.13
C ASP A 13 -1.62 -1.79 0.68
N ILE A 14 -1.39 -0.83 1.57
CA ILE A 14 -0.09 -0.49 2.15
C ILE A 14 -0.20 -0.36 3.66
N TYR A 15 0.67 -1.13 4.31
CA TYR A 15 1.00 -1.01 5.70
C TYR A 15 2.42 -0.47 5.83
N ILE A 16 2.61 0.54 6.67
CA ILE A 16 3.92 1.13 6.97
C ILE A 16 4.21 0.85 8.44
N ASP A 17 5.22 0.02 8.67
CA ASP A 17 5.76 -0.21 9.99
C ASP A 17 6.83 0.86 10.29
N VAL A 18 6.45 1.84 11.09
CA VAL A 18 7.33 2.98 11.43
C VAL A 18 8.46 2.55 12.36
N SER A 19 8.29 1.49 13.15
CA SER A 19 9.34 1.00 14.04
C SER A 19 10.55 0.53 13.24
N LYS A 20 10.31 -0.18 12.13
CA LYS A 20 11.36 -0.65 11.21
C LYS A 20 12.12 0.52 10.57
N LEU A 21 11.52 1.68 10.36
CA LEU A 21 12.21 2.85 9.79
C LEU A 21 13.30 3.43 10.71
N PHE A 22 13.20 3.20 12.01
CA PHE A 22 14.28 3.54 12.95
C PHE A 22 15.40 2.49 12.96
N LEU A 23 15.15 1.28 12.47
CA LEU A 23 16.07 0.14 12.50
C LEU A 23 16.77 -0.12 11.15
N ASP A 24 16.24 0.40 10.03
CA ASP A 24 16.52 -0.10 8.68
C ASP A 24 17.87 0.32 8.05
N LEU A 25 18.92 0.62 8.83
CA LEU A 25 20.25 0.88 8.26
C LEU A 25 21.38 0.29 9.11
N ASP A 26 22.26 -0.47 8.44
CA ASP A 26 23.58 -0.90 8.92
C ASP A 26 24.47 0.30 9.36
N ARG A 27 24.03 1.54 9.09
CA ARG A 27 24.59 2.79 9.61
C ARG A 27 23.50 3.73 10.13
N ILE A 28 23.41 3.85 11.44
CA ILE A 28 22.53 4.77 12.18
C ILE A 28 22.74 6.22 11.68
N ASP A 29 23.98 6.59 11.37
CA ASP A 29 24.40 7.91 10.90
C ASP A 29 23.89 8.27 9.49
N LEU A 30 23.22 7.36 8.77
CA LEU A 30 22.57 7.65 7.49
C LEU A 30 21.05 7.60 7.57
N ASN A 31 20.48 7.32 8.75
CA ASN A 31 19.04 7.23 8.93
C ASN A 31 18.40 8.63 8.91
N HIS A 32 17.90 9.03 7.73
CA HIS A 32 17.20 10.31 7.54
C HIS A 32 16.04 10.47 8.53
N PHE A 33 15.28 9.41 8.77
CA PHE A 33 14.12 9.44 9.65
C PHE A 33 14.53 9.69 11.11
N GLU A 34 15.58 9.02 11.58
CA GLU A 34 16.12 9.23 12.94
C GLU A 34 16.75 10.62 13.10
N LYS A 35 17.54 11.08 12.12
CA LYS A 35 18.09 12.45 12.13
C LYS A 35 17.01 13.51 12.19
N LYS A 36 15.98 13.38 11.36
CA LYS A 36 14.85 14.30 11.32
C LYS A 36 14.05 14.27 12.62
N THR A 37 13.82 13.09 13.17
CA THR A 37 13.21 12.91 14.51
C THR A 37 14.01 13.70 15.54
N ASN A 38 15.32 13.45 15.68
CA ASN A 38 16.17 14.13 16.66
C ASN A 38 16.16 15.65 16.48
N HIS A 39 16.22 16.14 15.25
CA HIS A 39 16.13 17.57 14.96
C HIS A 39 14.79 18.17 15.39
N LEU A 40 13.67 17.46 15.20
CA LEU A 40 12.36 17.90 15.66
C LEU A 40 12.24 17.87 17.19
N LEU A 41 12.81 16.86 17.86
CA LEU A 41 12.82 16.79 19.32
C LEU A 41 13.54 17.98 19.94
N ILE A 42 14.70 18.35 19.39
CA ILE A 42 15.52 19.46 19.90
C ILE A 42 14.83 20.82 19.66
N ASN A 43 14.24 21.02 18.48
CA ASN A 43 13.78 22.34 18.06
C ASN A 43 12.31 22.65 18.36
N GLN A 44 11.46 21.64 18.55
CA GLN A 44 10.00 21.85 18.58
C GLN A 44 9.31 21.31 19.85
N LEU A 45 9.99 20.52 20.67
CA LEU A 45 9.40 20.03 21.92
C LEU A 45 9.84 20.86 23.13
N PRO A 46 8.91 21.29 24.00
CA PRO A 46 9.23 22.05 25.19
C PRO A 46 9.68 21.14 26.33
N ILE A 47 10.46 21.67 27.28
CA ILE A 47 11.00 20.86 28.39
C ILE A 47 9.90 20.43 29.39
N ASN A 48 8.81 21.20 29.50
CA ASN A 48 7.75 21.01 30.51
C ASN A 48 6.69 19.95 30.16
N ILE A 49 7.05 18.93 29.37
CA ILE A 49 6.14 17.82 29.05
C ILE A 49 5.81 17.03 30.31
N THR A 50 4.52 16.94 30.62
CA THR A 50 4.00 16.29 31.83
C THR A 50 3.77 14.79 31.60
N SER A 51 3.29 14.39 30.42
CA SER A 51 2.97 13.01 30.10
C SER A 51 3.02 12.77 28.59
N ILE A 52 3.49 11.58 28.20
CA ILE A 52 3.51 11.11 26.82
C ILE A 52 2.37 10.10 26.62
N ILE A 53 1.48 10.37 25.68
CA ILE A 53 0.30 9.57 25.39
C ILE A 53 0.50 8.90 24.04
N TYR A 54 0.50 7.57 23.98
CA TYR A 54 0.60 6.85 22.70
C TYR A 54 -0.73 6.27 22.23
N VAL A 55 -0.92 6.26 20.90
CA VAL A 55 -2.17 5.83 20.25
C VAL A 55 -2.09 4.36 19.78
N ASP A 56 -2.89 3.48 20.40
CA ASP A 56 -3.28 2.06 20.10
C ASP A 56 -2.21 1.04 19.66
N ASN A 57 -1.19 1.41 18.91
CA ASN A 57 -0.30 0.47 18.24
C ASN A 57 1.08 0.41 18.90
N ALA A 58 1.73 -0.75 18.82
CA ALA A 58 3.09 -0.97 19.34
C ALA A 58 4.11 0.02 18.73
N GLU A 59 3.93 0.40 17.47
CA GLU A 59 4.79 1.39 16.79
C GLU A 59 4.62 2.81 17.37
N SER A 60 3.41 3.18 17.83
CA SER A 60 3.20 4.47 18.48
C SER A 60 3.88 4.51 19.85
N LYS A 61 3.83 3.37 20.57
CA LYS A 61 4.55 3.19 21.83
C LYS A 61 6.07 3.28 21.62
N TYR A 62 6.59 2.67 20.55
CA TYR A 62 8.02 2.78 20.22
C TYR A 62 8.48 4.23 20.05
N ILE A 63 7.69 5.06 19.35
CA ILE A 63 7.98 6.51 19.24
C ILE A 63 7.94 7.18 20.62
N ALA A 64 6.92 6.92 21.43
CA ALA A 64 6.81 7.46 22.78
C ALA A 64 8.01 7.08 23.67
N ASP A 65 8.44 5.83 23.63
CA ASP A 65 9.58 5.33 24.41
C ASP A 65 10.91 5.94 23.92
N LYS A 66 11.08 6.15 22.60
CA LYS A 66 12.22 6.91 22.05
C LYS A 66 12.26 8.34 22.57
N ILE A 67 11.11 9.04 22.61
CA ILE A 67 11.03 10.40 23.12
C ILE A 67 11.31 10.42 24.63
N LYS A 68 10.73 9.50 25.39
CA LYS A 68 11.01 9.33 26.83
C LYS A 68 12.51 9.17 27.09
N ASN A 69 13.18 8.30 26.32
CA ASN A 69 14.62 8.09 26.41
C ASN A 69 15.43 9.35 26.09
N TYR A 70 14.97 10.17 25.13
CA TYR A 70 15.59 11.47 24.85
C TYR A 70 15.49 12.41 26.05
N TYR A 71 14.31 12.57 26.65
CA TYR A 71 14.11 13.44 27.82
C TYR A 71 14.92 12.99 29.04
N TYR A 72 15.02 11.69 29.27
CA TYR A 72 15.86 11.14 30.33
C TYR A 72 17.35 11.49 30.11
N LYS A 73 17.86 11.31 28.89
CA LYS A 73 19.28 11.58 28.58
C LYS A 73 19.62 13.07 28.54
N ALA A 74 18.74 13.90 27.97
CA ALA A 74 19.02 15.33 27.74
C ALA A 74 18.68 16.19 28.96
N HIS A 75 17.69 15.80 29.76
CA HIS A 75 17.14 16.63 30.84
C HIS A 75 17.04 15.92 32.19
N SER A 76 17.43 14.63 32.30
CA SER A 76 17.25 13.81 33.51
C SER A 76 15.79 13.74 33.99
N LEU A 77 14.83 13.94 33.07
CA LEU A 77 13.39 13.89 33.34
C LEU A 77 12.84 12.51 32.98
N ASN A 78 12.25 11.83 33.95
CA ASN A 78 11.56 10.56 33.72
C ASN A 78 10.06 10.80 33.52
N ILE A 79 9.66 10.93 32.26
CA ILE A 79 8.27 11.19 31.89
C ILE A 79 7.53 9.85 31.72
N GLU A 80 6.30 9.76 32.24
CA GLU A 80 5.46 8.58 32.06
C GLU A 80 4.93 8.50 30.62
N SER A 81 4.95 7.29 30.04
CA SER A 81 4.28 6.98 28.78
C SER A 81 3.03 6.13 29.04
N VAL A 82 1.86 6.64 28.66
CA VAL A 82 0.55 6.02 28.96
C VAL A 82 -0.24 5.78 27.68
N HIS A 83 -0.95 4.66 27.62
CA HIS A 83 -1.87 4.42 26.52
C HIS A 83 -3.09 5.35 26.62
N TYR A 84 -3.56 5.89 25.50
CA TYR A 84 -4.64 6.88 25.54
C TYR A 84 -5.93 6.39 26.21
N LYS A 85 -6.22 5.08 26.17
CA LYS A 85 -7.40 4.51 26.84
C LYS A 85 -7.28 4.57 28.35
N ASP A 86 -6.09 4.29 28.86
CA ASP A 86 -5.76 4.20 30.28
C ASP A 86 -5.47 5.58 30.89
N LEU A 87 -5.53 6.64 30.07
CA LEU A 87 -5.37 8.02 30.50
C LEU A 87 -6.45 8.41 31.52
N LYS A 88 -6.04 8.54 32.78
CA LYS A 88 -6.85 9.08 33.86
C LYS A 88 -6.70 10.59 33.88
N LEU A 89 -7.75 11.29 33.45
CA LEU A 89 -7.80 12.74 33.47
C LEU A 89 -8.40 13.22 34.79
N THR A 90 -7.63 13.98 35.56
CA THR A 90 -8.15 14.72 36.71
C THR A 90 -8.99 15.89 36.22
N LYS A 91 -10.23 16.01 36.73
CA LYS A 91 -11.04 17.21 36.54
C LYS A 91 -10.41 18.31 37.40
N ASN A 92 -9.98 19.42 36.79
CA ASN A 92 -9.40 20.61 37.45
C ASN A 92 -7.90 20.54 37.79
N LEU A 93 -7.04 20.30 36.79
CA LEU A 93 -5.65 20.74 36.89
C LEU A 93 -5.60 22.27 36.83
N LYS A 94 -5.23 22.92 37.95
CA LYS A 94 -4.97 24.37 38.01
C LYS A 94 -3.61 24.72 37.38
N ASP A 95 -2.68 23.77 37.36
CA ASP A 95 -1.34 23.99 36.84
C ASP A 95 -1.26 23.76 35.32
N PRO A 96 -0.51 24.61 34.60
CA PRO A 96 -0.29 24.41 33.18
C PRO A 96 0.43 23.09 32.93
N SER A 97 -0.19 22.24 32.12
CA SER A 97 0.31 20.90 31.77
C SER A 97 0.54 20.78 30.27
N CYS A 98 1.58 20.06 29.86
CA CYS A 98 1.88 19.81 28.45
C CYS A 98 1.77 18.30 28.16
N TYR A 99 0.79 17.94 27.33
CA TYR A 99 0.57 16.56 26.90
C TYR A 99 1.15 16.34 25.51
N LEU A 100 2.00 15.32 25.37
CA LEU A 100 2.54 14.90 24.09
C LEU A 100 1.78 13.68 23.58
N VAL A 101 1.05 13.81 22.48
CA VAL A 101 0.33 12.70 21.84
C VAL A 101 1.18 12.12 20.72
N CYS A 102 1.65 10.90 20.90
CA CYS A 102 2.46 10.16 19.93
C CYS A 102 1.62 9.22 19.07
N SER A 103 1.75 9.35 17.75
CA SER A 103 1.15 8.42 16.80
C SER A 103 2.17 7.93 15.78
N SER A 104 2.13 6.64 15.43
CA SER A 104 3.01 6.08 14.41
C SER A 104 2.62 6.50 13.00
N CYS A 105 1.39 6.20 12.59
CA CYS A 105 0.88 6.51 11.26
C CYS A 105 -0.56 7.01 11.31
N ILE A 106 -0.79 8.21 10.78
CA ILE A 106 -2.11 8.82 10.66
C ILE A 106 -2.61 8.63 9.24
N SER A 107 -3.87 8.20 9.10
CA SER A 107 -4.58 8.15 7.82
C SER A 107 -5.79 9.08 7.83
N ASN A 108 -6.88 8.66 8.47
CA ASN A 108 -8.13 9.43 8.54
C ASN A 108 -8.28 10.31 9.79
N GLY A 109 -7.28 10.32 10.68
CA GLY A 109 -7.29 11.13 11.91
C GLY A 109 -8.26 10.68 13.01
N LYS A 110 -9.13 9.68 12.81
CA LYS A 110 -10.21 9.34 13.75
C LYS A 110 -9.71 9.08 15.18
N LYS A 111 -8.68 8.24 15.34
CA LYS A 111 -8.10 7.93 16.66
C LYS A 111 -7.52 9.17 17.34
N ILE A 112 -6.88 10.05 16.58
CA ILE A 112 -6.30 11.29 17.14
C ILE A 112 -7.40 12.28 17.49
N SER A 113 -8.45 12.39 16.70
CA SER A 113 -9.62 13.20 17.03
C SER A 113 -10.31 12.72 18.30
N GLU A 114 -10.33 11.41 18.56
CA GLU A 114 -10.84 10.83 19.81
C GLU A 114 -9.98 11.25 21.01
N VAL A 115 -8.65 11.13 20.90
CA VAL A 115 -7.71 11.59 21.94
C VAL A 115 -7.84 13.08 22.16
N SER A 116 -7.90 13.87 21.09
CA SER A 116 -8.11 15.32 21.12
C SER A 116 -9.38 15.68 21.89
N ARG A 117 -10.51 15.00 21.61
CA ARG A 117 -11.79 15.22 22.31
C ARG A 117 -11.68 14.94 23.81
N ARG A 118 -10.93 13.91 24.22
CA ARG A 118 -10.70 13.62 25.65
C ARG A 118 -9.87 14.72 26.31
N LEU A 119 -8.76 15.11 25.67
CA LEU A 119 -7.82 16.09 26.22
C LEU A 119 -8.40 17.52 26.25
N ARG A 120 -9.36 17.86 25.39
CA ARG A 120 -10.07 19.17 25.42
C ARG A 120 -10.77 19.46 26.75
N THR A 121 -11.03 18.45 27.58
CA THR A 121 -11.56 18.65 28.94
C THR A 121 -10.56 19.33 29.89
N GLN A 122 -9.30 19.45 29.49
CA GLN A 122 -8.23 20.07 30.28
C GLN A 122 -7.99 21.51 29.79
N GLU A 123 -8.67 22.47 30.42
CA GLU A 123 -8.73 23.86 29.93
C GLU A 123 -7.39 24.63 29.97
N HIS A 124 -6.45 24.20 30.82
CA HIS A 124 -5.15 24.85 31.03
C HIS A 124 -3.97 24.06 30.44
N SER A 125 -4.25 23.12 29.53
CA SER A 125 -3.23 22.22 29.00
C SER A 125 -2.87 22.50 27.54
N GLN A 126 -1.56 22.51 27.26
CA GLN A 126 -1.05 22.50 25.90
C GLN A 126 -1.00 21.06 25.38
N ILE A 127 -1.44 20.85 24.15
CA ILE A 127 -1.38 19.55 23.49
C ILE A 127 -0.44 19.66 22.29
N ILE A 128 0.52 18.74 22.22
CA ILE A 128 1.44 18.60 21.10
C ILE A 128 1.21 17.23 20.49
N TYR A 129 0.82 17.19 19.22
CA TYR A 129 0.73 15.95 18.46
C TYR A 129 2.06 15.71 17.76
N PHE A 130 2.72 14.61 18.08
CA PHE A 130 3.97 14.19 17.47
C PHE A 130 3.76 12.89 16.67
N ASN A 131 3.85 13.00 15.36
CA ASN A 131 3.39 11.98 14.45
C ASN A 131 4.57 11.46 13.61
N GLY A 132 4.72 10.14 13.52
CA GLY A 132 5.70 9.49 12.66
C GLY A 132 5.42 9.79 11.19
N PHE A 133 4.43 9.13 10.64
CA PHE A 133 3.96 9.32 9.26
C PHE A 133 2.55 9.88 9.22
N VAL A 134 2.31 10.81 8.30
CA VAL A 134 0.96 11.19 7.89
C VAL A 134 0.72 10.76 6.45
N ARG A 135 -0.22 9.83 6.25
CA ARG A 135 -0.69 9.37 4.95
C ARG A 135 -1.99 10.10 4.61
N CYS A 136 -1.96 10.90 3.56
CA CYS A 136 -3.15 11.58 3.04
C CYS A 136 -3.29 11.34 1.53
N ILE A 137 -4.49 11.57 1.00
CA ILE A 137 -4.71 11.46 -0.45
C ILE A 137 -4.09 12.64 -1.22
N ASP A 138 -4.11 13.84 -0.64
CA ASP A 138 -3.53 15.05 -1.21
C ASP A 138 -3.13 16.04 -0.10
N ASP A 139 -2.51 17.15 -0.49
CA ASP A 139 -2.11 18.21 0.45
C ASP A 139 -3.32 18.94 1.07
N LYS A 140 -4.47 18.95 0.38
CA LYS A 140 -5.71 19.57 0.92
C LYS A 140 -6.24 18.75 2.09
N ALA A 141 -6.29 17.43 1.96
CA ALA A 141 -6.67 16.50 3.02
C ALA A 141 -5.69 16.57 4.20
N TYR A 142 -4.38 16.69 3.91
CA TYR A 142 -3.38 16.93 4.97
C TYR A 142 -3.64 18.25 5.71
N SER A 143 -3.91 19.33 4.99
CA SER A 143 -4.18 20.65 5.57
C SER A 143 -5.47 20.66 6.40
N ASN A 144 -6.52 19.97 5.92
CA ASN A 144 -7.77 19.78 6.65
C ASN A 144 -7.61 18.93 7.90
N LEU A 145 -6.83 17.85 7.84
CA LEU A 145 -6.49 17.03 9.00
C LEU A 145 -5.79 17.88 10.05
N MET A 146 -4.78 18.64 9.63
CA MET A 146 -3.98 19.50 10.49
C MET A 146 -4.83 20.61 11.11
N SER A 147 -5.68 21.29 10.34
CA SER A 147 -6.55 22.34 10.86
C SER A 147 -7.53 21.79 11.91
N ASN A 148 -8.24 20.70 11.59
CA ASN A 148 -9.21 20.07 12.50
C ASN A 148 -8.61 19.64 13.85
N ILE A 149 -7.34 19.25 13.87
CA ILE A 149 -6.64 18.82 15.08
C ILE A 149 -6.05 20.02 15.84
N LYS A 150 -5.60 21.06 15.13
CA LYS A 150 -4.99 22.26 15.72
C LYS A 150 -5.98 23.22 16.38
N TYR A 151 -7.26 23.18 15.99
CA TYR A 151 -8.28 24.03 16.60
C TYR A 151 -8.57 23.62 18.05
N GLY A 152 -8.39 24.59 18.96
CA GLY A 152 -8.64 24.51 20.40
C GLY A 152 -9.58 25.63 20.88
N LYS A 153 -9.41 26.09 22.13
CA LYS A 153 -10.34 27.00 22.84
C LYS A 153 -10.44 28.41 22.25
N TYR A 154 -9.40 28.86 21.52
CA TYR A 154 -9.37 30.17 20.89
C TYR A 154 -9.61 30.02 19.39
N ASN A 155 -10.80 30.42 18.94
CA ASN A 155 -11.25 30.24 17.54
C ASN A 155 -10.34 30.94 16.50
N ASP A 156 -9.49 31.89 16.94
CA ASP A 156 -8.66 32.72 16.07
C ASP A 156 -7.19 32.28 15.98
N PHE A 157 -6.73 31.32 16.82
CA PHE A 157 -5.32 30.88 16.83
C PHE A 157 -5.18 29.35 16.94
N SER A 158 -4.23 28.77 16.19
CA SER A 158 -3.88 27.35 16.34
C SER A 158 -3.32 27.11 17.75
N THR A 159 -4.14 26.54 18.63
CA THR A 159 -3.83 26.39 20.06
C THR A 159 -2.94 25.17 20.33
N TYR A 160 -2.97 24.19 19.44
CA TYR A 160 -2.20 22.96 19.55
C TYR A 160 -1.12 22.85 18.47
N SER A 161 -0.01 22.20 18.81
CA SER A 161 1.09 21.93 17.88
C SER A 161 0.87 20.61 17.17
N PHE A 162 1.12 20.57 15.86
CA PHE A 162 1.03 19.36 15.05
C PHE A 162 2.36 19.15 14.34
N ILE A 163 3.17 18.26 14.89
CA ILE A 163 4.52 17.92 14.45
C ILE A 163 4.45 16.59 13.70
N THR A 164 5.01 16.56 12.50
CA THR A 164 5.05 15.37 11.65
C THR A 164 6.48 15.13 11.22
N ILE A 165 7.00 13.92 11.43
CA ILE A 165 8.34 13.56 10.96
C ILE A 165 8.32 13.52 9.44
N ASP A 166 7.44 12.71 8.84
CA ASP A 166 7.25 12.71 7.38
C ASP A 166 5.78 12.57 6.97
N LYS A 167 5.47 13.10 5.80
CA LYS A 167 4.17 12.93 5.16
C LYS A 167 4.34 12.23 3.83
N ILE A 168 3.34 11.45 3.45
CA ILE A 168 3.29 10.81 2.14
C ILE A 168 1.89 10.89 1.55
N LEU A 169 1.85 11.17 0.25
CA LEU A 169 0.61 11.22 -0.51
C LEU A 169 0.40 9.89 -1.19
N LEU A 170 -0.66 9.18 -0.81
CA LEU A 170 -1.02 7.87 -1.35
C LEU A 170 -2.54 7.79 -1.54
N PRO A 171 -3.03 6.99 -2.49
CA PRO A 171 -4.46 6.78 -2.63
C PRO A 171 -5.03 6.21 -1.32
N ASN A 172 -6.25 6.58 -0.99
CA ASN A 172 -6.93 6.14 0.22
C ASN A 172 -8.10 5.22 -0.15
N GLU A 173 -7.79 4.17 -0.91
CA GLU A 173 -8.77 3.17 -1.32
C GLU A 173 -9.10 2.26 -0.13
N ASP A 174 -10.41 2.14 0.17
CA ASP A 174 -10.94 1.20 1.16
C ASP A 174 -10.98 -0.23 0.57
N SER A 175 -11.23 -1.22 1.43
CA SER A 175 -11.20 -2.67 1.17
C SER A 175 -11.83 -3.14 -0.15
N ASP A 176 -12.85 -2.44 -0.63
CA ASP A 176 -13.73 -2.90 -1.71
C ASP A 176 -13.12 -2.72 -3.11
N ILE A 177 -11.92 -2.15 -3.22
CA ILE A 177 -11.20 -1.90 -4.48
C ILE A 177 -9.82 -2.60 -4.50
N ILE A 178 -9.44 -3.28 -3.41
CA ILE A 178 -8.08 -3.81 -3.24
C ILE A 178 -7.87 -5.06 -4.09
N SER A 179 -6.86 -5.02 -4.97
CA SER A 179 -6.58 -6.10 -5.92
C SER A 179 -6.26 -7.46 -5.26
N TRP A 180 -5.69 -7.46 -4.05
CA TRP A 180 -5.40 -8.69 -3.30
C TRP A 180 -6.66 -9.33 -2.69
N GLU A 181 -7.70 -8.57 -2.37
CA GLU A 181 -8.98 -9.14 -1.92
C GLU A 181 -9.71 -9.82 -3.09
N PHE A 182 -9.75 -9.19 -4.27
CA PHE A 182 -10.31 -9.82 -5.47
C PHE A 182 -9.52 -11.05 -5.90
N GLU A 183 -8.20 -11.00 -5.82
CA GLU A 183 -7.35 -12.17 -6.05
C GLU A 183 -7.68 -13.30 -5.07
N LYS A 184 -7.83 -12.98 -3.78
CA LYS A 184 -8.17 -13.95 -2.73
C LYS A 184 -9.54 -14.59 -2.97
N ASP A 185 -10.57 -13.80 -3.30
CA ASP A 185 -11.90 -14.31 -3.63
C ASP A 185 -11.87 -15.21 -4.87
N LEU A 186 -11.15 -14.79 -5.92
CA LEU A 186 -11.00 -15.59 -7.13
C LEU A 186 -10.30 -16.93 -6.85
N ILE A 187 -9.21 -16.91 -6.09
CA ILE A 187 -8.48 -18.14 -5.72
C ILE A 187 -9.37 -19.05 -4.87
N ASN A 188 -10.17 -18.49 -3.96
CA ASN A 188 -11.12 -19.27 -3.17
C ASN A 188 -12.14 -19.99 -4.05
N LYS A 189 -12.69 -19.30 -5.07
CA LYS A 189 -13.60 -19.88 -6.05
C LYS A 189 -12.93 -20.95 -6.91
N LEU A 190 -11.67 -20.77 -7.31
CA LEU A 190 -10.92 -21.77 -8.07
C LEU A 190 -10.60 -23.04 -7.25
N LEU A 191 -10.42 -22.92 -5.93
CA LEU A 191 -10.06 -24.06 -5.07
C LEU A 191 -11.27 -24.79 -4.50
N HIS A 192 -12.37 -24.08 -4.24
CA HIS A 192 -13.51 -24.58 -3.47
C HIS A 192 -14.87 -24.32 -4.13
N GLY A 193 -14.93 -23.56 -5.23
CA GLY A 193 -16.16 -23.31 -5.96
C GLY A 193 -16.64 -24.55 -6.74
N PHE A 194 -17.94 -24.59 -7.04
CA PHE A 194 -18.55 -25.61 -7.91
C PHE A 194 -18.18 -25.34 -9.38
N ASP A 195 -16.95 -25.72 -9.77
CA ASP A 195 -16.33 -25.55 -11.11
C ASP A 195 -16.95 -24.46 -12.01
N GLU A 196 -17.13 -23.26 -11.44
CA GLU A 196 -17.85 -22.16 -12.08
C GLU A 196 -17.18 -21.73 -13.40
N PHE A 197 -15.87 -21.99 -13.47
CA PHE A 197 -15.00 -21.59 -14.57
C PHE A 197 -14.65 -22.74 -15.52
N GLN A 198 -15.21 -23.95 -15.33
CA GLN A 198 -14.90 -25.13 -16.14
C GLN A 198 -13.39 -25.44 -16.18
N THR A 199 -12.71 -25.29 -15.06
CA THR A 199 -11.26 -25.42 -14.90
C THR A 199 -10.82 -26.82 -14.50
N ASP A 200 -11.73 -27.70 -14.08
CA ASP A 200 -11.40 -29.04 -13.56
C ASP A 200 -10.57 -29.89 -14.53
N GLU A 201 -10.82 -29.77 -15.84
CA GLU A 201 -10.08 -30.50 -16.88
C GLU A 201 -8.60 -30.08 -16.97
N VAL A 202 -8.27 -28.85 -16.60
CA VAL A 202 -6.94 -28.25 -16.73
C VAL A 202 -6.22 -28.17 -15.37
N MET A 203 -6.98 -28.24 -14.28
CA MET A 203 -6.50 -28.04 -12.92
C MET A 203 -5.76 -29.28 -12.39
N THR A 204 -4.43 -29.30 -12.57
CA THR A 204 -3.59 -30.35 -11.97
C THR A 204 -3.34 -30.13 -10.47
N GLU A 205 -2.96 -31.18 -9.75
CA GLU A 205 -2.60 -31.11 -8.32
C GLU A 205 -1.48 -30.11 -8.03
N LYS A 206 -0.51 -29.96 -8.95
CA LYS A 206 0.54 -28.94 -8.85
C LYS A 206 -0.03 -27.52 -8.93
N THR A 207 -1.01 -27.29 -9.81
CA THR A 207 -1.70 -26.01 -9.95
C THR A 207 -2.53 -25.68 -8.71
N LYS A 208 -3.26 -26.66 -8.16
CA LYS A 208 -3.98 -26.50 -6.89
C LYS A 208 -3.03 -26.15 -5.75
N ALA A 209 -1.88 -26.83 -5.66
CA ALA A 209 -0.87 -26.53 -4.65
C ALA A 209 -0.31 -25.10 -4.78
N PHE A 210 -0.10 -24.60 -6.00
CA PHE A 210 0.32 -23.22 -6.26
C PHE A 210 -0.72 -22.21 -5.74
N PHE A 211 -1.98 -22.37 -6.13
CA PHE A 211 -3.06 -21.47 -5.69
C PHE A 211 -3.31 -21.55 -4.18
N LYS A 212 -3.25 -22.75 -3.59
CA LYS A 212 -3.37 -22.94 -2.14
C LYS A 212 -2.24 -22.26 -1.37
N LYS A 213 -1.00 -22.36 -1.87
CA LYS A 213 0.14 -21.62 -1.30
C LYS A 213 -0.12 -20.12 -1.34
N ARG A 214 -0.54 -19.59 -2.49
CA ARG A 214 -0.84 -18.16 -2.64
C ARG A 214 -1.99 -17.71 -1.72
N TYR A 215 -3.06 -18.50 -1.62
CA TYR A 215 -4.18 -18.23 -0.73
C TYR A 215 -3.73 -18.13 0.74
N ASN A 216 -2.88 -19.06 1.18
CA ASN A 216 -2.32 -19.05 2.53
C ASN A 216 -1.43 -17.83 2.78
N GLU A 217 -0.62 -17.40 1.79
CA GLU A 217 0.19 -16.18 1.88
C GLU A 217 -0.68 -14.91 2.00
N LEU A 218 -1.85 -14.89 1.35
CA LEU A 218 -2.79 -13.77 1.45
C LEU A 218 -3.56 -13.76 2.78
N ASN A 219 -3.83 -14.93 3.37
CA ASN A 219 -4.53 -15.04 4.65
C ASN A 219 -3.64 -14.85 5.87
N ASN A 220 -2.44 -15.42 5.85
CA ASN A 220 -1.56 -15.49 7.01
C ASN A 220 -0.46 -14.40 6.93
N ASN A 221 -0.87 -13.13 6.89
CA ASN A 221 0.03 -12.00 6.66
C ASN A 221 -0.08 -10.87 7.71
N ASP A 222 0.06 -11.22 8.99
CA ASP A 222 -0.03 -10.25 10.10
C ASP A 222 1.00 -9.10 10.01
N GLU A 223 2.16 -9.33 9.40
CA GLU A 223 3.18 -8.29 9.12
C GLU A 223 3.06 -7.64 7.74
N GLY A 224 2.17 -8.15 6.89
CA GLY A 224 2.03 -7.80 5.49
C GLY A 224 3.06 -8.45 4.57
N LEU A 225 2.74 -8.48 3.28
CA LEU A 225 3.58 -8.97 2.20
C LEU A 225 4.78 -8.04 1.93
N VAL A 226 5.99 -8.63 1.94
CA VAL A 226 7.25 -7.93 1.62
C VAL A 226 7.84 -8.41 0.29
N ASN A 227 8.05 -9.71 0.15
CA ASN A 227 8.70 -10.31 -1.03
C ASN A 227 7.80 -11.21 -1.88
N ASN A 228 6.56 -11.47 -1.42
CA ASN A 228 5.54 -12.22 -2.14
C ASN A 228 4.37 -11.29 -2.48
N VAL A 229 4.68 -10.07 -2.95
CA VAL A 229 3.65 -9.07 -3.27
C VAL A 229 2.92 -9.48 -4.54
N PHE A 230 3.68 -9.98 -5.52
CA PHE A 230 3.22 -10.42 -6.83
C PHE A 230 3.30 -11.94 -6.97
N LEU A 231 2.62 -12.47 -7.99
CA LEU A 231 2.76 -13.85 -8.45
C LEU A 231 4.18 -14.09 -9.00
N ASN A 232 4.63 -15.33 -8.85
CA ASN A 232 5.95 -15.74 -9.32
C ASN A 232 5.99 -15.84 -10.85
N LYS A 233 7.20 -16.00 -11.40
CA LYS A 233 7.43 -16.35 -12.81
C LYS A 233 6.96 -17.77 -13.10
N SER A 234 6.87 -18.14 -14.39
CA SER A 234 6.55 -19.50 -14.82
C SER A 234 7.51 -20.59 -14.32
N ASN A 235 8.74 -20.22 -13.99
CA ASN A 235 9.72 -21.12 -13.38
C ASN A 235 9.64 -21.19 -11.84
N GLY A 236 8.62 -20.57 -11.23
CA GLY A 236 8.42 -20.53 -9.78
C GLY A 236 9.32 -19.54 -9.02
N LYS A 237 10.25 -18.84 -9.70
CA LYS A 237 11.10 -17.82 -9.06
C LYS A 237 10.33 -16.51 -8.90
N ARG A 238 10.73 -15.73 -7.89
CA ARG A 238 10.18 -14.38 -7.65
C ARG A 238 10.54 -13.40 -8.77
N LEU A 239 9.70 -12.38 -8.95
CA LEU A 239 10.01 -11.23 -9.80
C LEU A 239 11.09 -10.37 -9.14
N VAL A 240 12.07 -9.94 -9.94
CA VAL A 240 13.28 -9.21 -9.51
C VAL A 240 13.52 -8.06 -10.49
N LEU A 241 14.16 -6.98 -10.03
CA LEU A 241 14.60 -5.88 -10.91
C LEU A 241 15.87 -6.25 -11.66
N ASN A 242 15.90 -5.94 -12.96
CA ASN A 242 17.11 -6.07 -13.76
C ASN A 242 18.21 -5.10 -13.32
N LYS A 243 19.47 -5.48 -13.58
CA LYS A 243 20.67 -4.76 -13.14
C LYS A 243 20.73 -3.30 -13.62
N ASN A 244 20.24 -3.03 -14.83
CA ASN A 244 20.42 -1.75 -15.51
C ASN A 244 19.19 -0.84 -15.43
N PHE A 245 18.35 -0.99 -14.41
CA PHE A 245 17.13 -0.21 -14.34
C PHE A 245 17.38 1.27 -13.97
N ALA A 246 16.74 2.18 -14.71
CA ALA A 246 17.04 3.61 -14.67
C ALA A 246 16.77 4.29 -13.32
N PHE A 247 15.73 3.87 -12.59
CA PHE A 247 15.35 4.50 -11.32
C PHE A 247 16.10 3.95 -10.11
N PHE A 248 16.76 2.80 -10.23
CA PHE A 248 17.53 2.20 -9.15
C PHE A 248 18.98 2.02 -9.60
N LYS A 249 19.81 3.05 -9.36
CA LYS A 249 21.25 2.97 -9.62
C LYS A 249 21.91 2.11 -8.56
N PHE A 250 22.07 0.82 -8.84
CA PHE A 250 22.74 -0.10 -7.92
C PHE A 250 24.25 -0.05 -8.13
N THR A 251 24.99 0.48 -7.14
CA THR A 251 26.46 0.37 -7.11
C THR A 251 26.91 -1.08 -6.90
N ASN A 252 26.15 -1.84 -6.10
CA ASN A 252 26.29 -3.29 -5.90
C ASN A 252 24.93 -3.97 -6.12
N TRP A 253 24.64 -4.39 -7.35
CA TRP A 253 23.38 -5.08 -7.66
C TRP A 253 23.30 -6.42 -6.92
N LYS A 254 22.41 -6.47 -5.93
CA LYS A 254 22.10 -7.66 -5.12
C LYS A 254 20.59 -7.93 -5.23
N PRO A 255 20.14 -8.71 -6.22
CA PRO A 255 18.72 -8.95 -6.44
C PRO A 255 18.00 -9.51 -5.21
N ASP A 256 18.72 -10.29 -4.39
CA ASP A 256 18.23 -10.89 -3.13
C ASP A 256 17.90 -9.90 -2.02
N LYS A 257 18.48 -8.70 -2.08
CA LYS A 257 18.19 -7.63 -1.11
C LYS A 257 17.05 -6.71 -1.53
N ILE A 258 16.58 -6.79 -2.78
CA ILE A 258 15.51 -5.92 -3.28
C ILE A 258 14.17 -6.46 -2.78
N GLN A 259 13.45 -5.62 -2.03
CA GLN A 259 12.11 -5.93 -1.53
C GLN A 259 11.05 -5.51 -2.54
N GLN A 260 10.15 -6.43 -2.91
CA GLN A 260 9.08 -6.12 -3.86
C GLN A 260 8.13 -5.04 -3.35
N SER A 261 7.86 -5.03 -2.05
CA SER A 261 7.05 -4.00 -1.39
C SER A 261 7.59 -2.59 -1.57
N LYS A 262 8.92 -2.41 -1.54
CA LYS A 262 9.58 -1.11 -1.77
C LYS A 262 9.37 -0.65 -3.22
N VAL A 263 9.50 -1.56 -4.19
CA VAL A 263 9.27 -1.26 -5.62
C VAL A 263 7.82 -0.88 -5.86
N TYR A 264 6.87 -1.68 -5.36
CA TYR A 264 5.44 -1.39 -5.47
C TYR A 264 5.09 -0.01 -4.89
N PHE A 265 5.58 0.26 -3.68
CA PHE A 265 5.37 1.53 -2.99
C PHE A 265 5.90 2.73 -3.79
N SER A 266 7.10 2.61 -4.38
CA SER A 266 7.66 3.65 -5.23
C SER A 266 6.80 3.90 -6.47
N ILE A 267 6.39 2.85 -7.19
CA ILE A 267 5.55 2.97 -8.39
C ILE A 267 4.19 3.57 -8.05
N LEU A 268 3.53 3.10 -6.98
CA LEU A 268 2.26 3.67 -6.53
C LEU A 268 2.40 5.15 -6.18
N SER A 269 3.47 5.53 -5.48
CA SER A 269 3.73 6.92 -5.12
C SER A 269 3.94 7.79 -6.37
N VAL A 270 4.66 7.30 -7.37
CA VAL A 270 4.87 8.02 -8.64
C VAL A 270 3.56 8.21 -9.39
N LEU A 271 2.77 7.14 -9.57
CA LEU A 271 1.48 7.20 -10.25
C LEU A 271 0.50 8.13 -9.53
N HIS A 272 0.43 8.03 -8.21
CA HIS A 272 -0.45 8.88 -7.41
C HIS A 272 -0.05 10.35 -7.47
N ASN A 273 1.24 10.66 -7.35
CA ASN A 273 1.74 12.02 -7.51
C ASN A 273 1.46 12.57 -8.93
N PHE A 274 1.53 11.71 -9.95
CA PHE A 274 1.16 12.09 -11.31
C PHE A 274 -0.33 12.44 -11.41
N ARG A 275 -1.22 11.63 -10.83
CA ARG A 275 -2.68 11.90 -10.75
C ARG A 275 -2.98 13.25 -10.09
N ILE A 276 -2.33 13.54 -8.96
CA ILE A 276 -2.51 14.81 -8.25
C ILE A 276 -2.02 15.98 -9.11
N LYS A 277 -0.78 15.91 -9.61
CA LYS A 277 -0.16 17.02 -10.36
C LYS A 277 -0.89 17.36 -11.66
N LYS A 278 -1.39 16.35 -12.35
CA LYS A 278 -2.15 16.51 -13.60
C LYS A 278 -3.65 16.65 -13.37
N ASN A 279 -4.11 16.60 -12.11
CA ASN A 279 -5.52 16.65 -11.73
C ASN A 279 -6.38 15.67 -12.55
N ILE A 280 -5.86 14.45 -12.73
CA ILE A 280 -6.49 13.40 -13.54
C ILE A 280 -7.78 12.97 -12.84
N LYS A 281 -8.91 13.24 -13.48
CA LYS A 281 -10.23 12.89 -12.95
C LYS A 281 -10.86 11.83 -13.83
N GLN A 282 -11.34 10.76 -13.23
CA GLN A 282 -12.11 9.73 -13.91
C GLN A 282 -13.60 10.07 -13.78
N THR A 283 -14.15 10.78 -14.78
CA THR A 283 -15.57 11.13 -14.82
C THR A 283 -16.30 10.30 -15.87
N ILE A 284 -17.62 10.51 -15.99
CA ILE A 284 -18.41 9.87 -17.05
C ILE A 284 -18.01 10.44 -18.43
N TYR A 285 -17.64 11.71 -18.48
CA TYR A 285 -17.33 12.45 -19.71
C TYR A 285 -15.86 12.41 -20.10
N GLU A 286 -14.97 12.29 -19.11
CA GLU A 286 -13.52 12.26 -19.29
C GLU A 286 -12.96 11.01 -18.66
N ARG A 287 -12.37 10.15 -19.48
CA ARG A 287 -11.69 8.93 -19.06
C ARG A 287 -10.24 9.00 -19.48
N HIS A 288 -9.35 8.76 -18.53
CA HIS A 288 -7.92 8.69 -18.81
C HIS A 288 -7.45 7.25 -18.69
N ILE A 289 -6.89 6.71 -19.77
CA ILE A 289 -6.28 5.38 -19.78
C ILE A 289 -4.77 5.53 -19.75
N LEU A 290 -4.08 4.56 -19.15
CA LEU A 290 -2.63 4.47 -19.25
C LEU A 290 -2.26 3.95 -20.63
N ASP A 291 -1.40 4.67 -21.33
CA ASP A 291 -0.89 4.22 -22.63
C ASP A 291 -0.24 2.82 -22.48
N PRO A 292 -0.69 1.80 -23.23
CA PRO A 292 -0.12 0.45 -23.21
C PRO A 292 1.39 0.42 -23.45
N GLU A 293 1.95 1.37 -24.21
CA GLU A 293 3.39 1.44 -24.49
C GLU A 293 4.24 1.63 -23.23
N ASN A 294 3.66 2.08 -22.12
CA ASN A 294 4.37 2.12 -20.84
C ASN A 294 4.83 0.72 -20.39
N PHE A 295 4.08 -0.33 -20.72
CA PHE A 295 4.46 -1.72 -20.38
C PHE A 295 5.60 -2.23 -21.27
N ASN A 296 5.72 -1.75 -22.51
CA ASN A 296 6.89 -2.01 -23.36
C ASN A 296 8.12 -1.25 -22.87
N ARG A 297 7.95 0.02 -22.49
CA ARG A 297 9.03 0.87 -21.98
C ARG A 297 9.61 0.36 -20.66
N TYR A 298 8.74 -0.11 -19.77
CA TYR A 298 9.12 -0.70 -18.48
C TYR A 298 8.95 -2.22 -18.53
N ASN A 299 9.84 -2.89 -19.25
CA ASN A 299 9.78 -4.33 -19.52
C ASN A 299 10.15 -5.24 -18.33
N ASP A 300 10.52 -4.67 -17.18
CA ASP A 300 10.76 -5.41 -15.95
C ASP A 300 9.45 -5.96 -15.37
N GLY A 301 9.33 -7.29 -15.25
CA GLY A 301 8.11 -7.94 -14.77
C GLY A 301 7.65 -7.47 -13.40
N ILE A 302 8.57 -7.15 -12.48
CA ILE A 302 8.23 -6.57 -11.17
C ILE A 302 7.57 -5.18 -11.29
N ILE A 303 7.98 -4.37 -12.27
CA ILE A 303 7.43 -3.03 -12.50
C ILE A 303 6.12 -3.13 -13.25
N GLN A 304 6.02 -3.99 -14.27
CA GLN A 304 4.76 -4.27 -14.95
C GLN A 304 3.71 -4.73 -13.94
N ALA A 305 4.04 -5.69 -13.07
CA ALA A 305 3.19 -6.14 -11.97
C ALA A 305 2.85 -5.01 -10.99
N SER A 306 3.84 -4.15 -10.66
CA SER A 306 3.61 -2.99 -9.80
C SER A 306 2.61 -2.01 -10.41
N ILE A 307 2.74 -1.70 -11.72
CA ILE A 307 1.82 -0.82 -12.45
C ILE A 307 0.43 -1.45 -12.47
N LEU A 308 0.30 -2.73 -12.85
CA LEU A 308 -0.99 -3.44 -12.84
C LEU A 308 -1.68 -3.36 -11.47
N ARG A 309 -0.94 -3.58 -10.38
CA ARG A 309 -1.49 -3.53 -9.02
C ARG A 309 -1.70 -2.10 -8.49
N ALA A 310 -1.00 -1.09 -9.00
CA ALA A 310 -1.11 0.31 -8.55
C ALA A 310 -2.13 1.16 -9.34
N SER A 311 -2.46 0.74 -10.55
CA SER A 311 -3.47 1.40 -11.39
C SER A 311 -4.88 1.13 -10.89
N THR A 312 -5.82 2.01 -11.24
CA THR A 312 -7.25 1.77 -11.03
C THR A 312 -7.82 0.94 -12.20
N ASN A 313 -8.96 0.28 -11.99
CA ASN A 313 -9.65 -0.45 -13.07
C ASN A 313 -10.06 0.48 -14.24
N LYS A 314 -10.37 1.75 -13.96
CA LYS A 314 -10.70 2.74 -14.99
C LYS A 314 -9.50 3.12 -15.86
N GLU A 315 -8.30 3.18 -15.27
CA GLU A 315 -7.06 3.51 -15.98
C GLU A 315 -6.56 2.37 -16.88
N LEU A 316 -6.96 1.14 -16.60
CA LEU A 316 -6.63 -0.07 -17.38
C LEU A 316 -7.83 -0.59 -18.18
N ASN A 317 -8.83 0.27 -18.43
CA ASN A 317 -9.97 -0.07 -19.25
C ASN A 317 -9.70 0.21 -20.73
N TYR A 318 -9.10 -0.76 -21.41
CA TYR A 318 -8.80 -0.66 -22.83
C TYR A 318 -9.96 -1.05 -23.75
N GLU A 319 -11.08 -1.51 -23.21
CA GLU A 319 -12.30 -1.78 -23.99
C GLU A 319 -12.82 -0.52 -24.70
N ILE A 320 -12.50 0.66 -24.16
CA ILE A 320 -12.94 1.95 -24.70
C ILE A 320 -12.24 2.29 -26.03
N ASP A 321 -11.02 1.79 -26.24
CA ASP A 321 -10.22 2.10 -27.43
C ASP A 321 -9.63 0.83 -28.06
N SER A 322 -10.09 0.51 -29.28
CA SER A 322 -9.67 -0.67 -30.01
C SER A 322 -8.18 -0.67 -30.36
N HIS A 323 -7.59 0.51 -30.58
CA HIS A 323 -6.17 0.61 -30.86
C HIS A 323 -5.33 0.24 -29.64
N SER A 324 -5.61 0.86 -28.48
CA SER A 324 -4.94 0.56 -27.22
C SER A 324 -5.17 -0.89 -26.77
N SER A 325 -6.38 -1.44 -26.97
CA SER A 325 -6.68 -2.86 -26.69
C SER A 325 -5.80 -3.80 -27.52
N SER A 326 -5.63 -3.51 -28.81
CA SER A 326 -4.78 -4.30 -29.71
C SER A 326 -3.31 -4.27 -29.26
N ILE A 327 -2.77 -3.10 -28.93
CA ILE A 327 -1.38 -2.97 -28.43
C ILE A 327 -1.23 -3.76 -27.13
N MET A 328 -2.13 -3.57 -26.16
CA MET A 328 -2.08 -4.30 -24.89
C MET A 328 -2.17 -5.82 -25.08
N SER A 329 -3.00 -6.28 -26.01
CA SER A 329 -3.11 -7.70 -26.33
C SER A 329 -1.79 -8.30 -26.84
N ASN A 330 -1.08 -7.56 -27.69
CA ASN A 330 0.24 -7.95 -28.18
C ASN A 330 1.28 -8.00 -27.04
N ILE A 331 1.23 -7.05 -26.10
CA ILE A 331 2.12 -7.05 -24.92
C ILE A 331 1.87 -8.30 -24.06
N ILE A 332 0.61 -8.66 -23.84
CA ILE A 332 0.25 -9.86 -23.07
C ILE A 332 0.73 -11.12 -23.78
N ILE A 333 0.51 -11.22 -25.09
CA ILE A 333 1.00 -12.34 -25.91
C ILE A 333 2.51 -12.47 -25.80
N ASN A 334 3.24 -11.37 -26.00
CA ASN A 334 4.70 -11.36 -25.89
C ASN A 334 5.16 -11.76 -24.48
N SER A 335 4.46 -11.31 -23.44
CA SER A 335 4.76 -11.65 -22.04
C SER A 335 4.59 -13.15 -21.76
N ILE A 336 3.59 -13.80 -22.37
CA ILE A 336 3.36 -15.25 -22.28
C ILE A 336 4.42 -16.03 -23.06
N GLU A 337 4.80 -15.56 -24.24
CA GLU A 337 5.83 -16.20 -25.08
C GLU A 337 7.23 -16.11 -24.45
N ASP A 338 7.57 -14.93 -23.91
CA ASP A 338 8.84 -14.65 -23.25
C ASP A 338 8.96 -15.26 -21.84
N SER A 339 7.91 -15.93 -21.34
CA SER A 339 7.80 -16.44 -19.96
C SER A 339 8.91 -17.41 -19.52
N LYS A 340 9.59 -18.05 -20.47
CA LYS A 340 10.67 -19.01 -20.20
C LYS A 340 12.03 -18.34 -20.06
N ASP A 341 12.27 -17.27 -20.81
CA ASP A 341 13.63 -16.73 -21.04
C ASP A 341 13.84 -15.33 -20.45
N LYS A 342 12.78 -14.53 -20.26
CA LYS A 342 12.87 -13.15 -19.76
C LYS A 342 12.19 -12.94 -18.42
N ASP A 343 12.51 -11.80 -17.81
CA ASP A 343 11.87 -11.31 -16.60
C ASP A 343 10.48 -10.72 -16.89
N SER A 344 9.58 -11.52 -17.48
CA SER A 344 8.18 -11.15 -17.71
C SER A 344 7.28 -11.59 -16.54
N ALA A 345 6.10 -10.97 -16.44
CA ALA A 345 5.10 -11.27 -15.40
C ALA A 345 3.76 -11.75 -16.01
N PRO A 346 3.73 -12.88 -16.75
CA PRO A 346 2.53 -13.33 -17.47
C PRO A 346 1.37 -13.65 -16.51
N TYR A 347 1.67 -14.21 -15.33
CA TYR A 347 0.66 -14.55 -14.33
C TYR A 347 -0.04 -13.30 -13.79
N GLU A 348 0.68 -12.19 -13.63
CA GLU A 348 0.10 -10.92 -13.15
C GLU A 348 -0.79 -10.27 -14.20
N PHE A 349 -0.42 -10.30 -15.48
CA PHE A 349 -1.29 -9.82 -16.56
C PHE A 349 -2.60 -10.62 -16.63
N LEU A 350 -2.51 -11.95 -16.63
CA LEU A 350 -3.69 -12.81 -16.69
C LEU A 350 -4.55 -12.65 -15.43
N MET A 351 -3.92 -12.61 -14.25
CA MET A 351 -4.62 -12.36 -12.98
C MET A 351 -5.33 -11.00 -13.00
N ALA A 352 -4.68 -9.94 -13.51
CA ALA A 352 -5.29 -8.62 -13.63
C ALA A 352 -6.56 -8.63 -14.51
N ILE A 353 -6.59 -9.45 -15.56
CA ILE A 353 -7.80 -9.65 -16.38
C ILE A 353 -8.85 -10.44 -15.58
N CYS A 354 -8.49 -11.55 -14.95
CA CYS A 354 -9.43 -12.38 -14.19
C CYS A 354 -10.15 -11.60 -13.07
N ILE A 355 -9.42 -10.74 -12.35
CA ILE A 355 -10.01 -9.91 -11.28
C ILE A 355 -10.76 -8.67 -11.82
N GLY A 356 -10.81 -8.46 -13.13
CA GLY A 356 -11.50 -7.32 -13.77
C GLY A 356 -10.77 -5.99 -13.61
N LYS A 357 -9.47 -6.02 -13.32
CA LYS A 357 -8.65 -4.83 -13.18
C LYS A 357 -8.15 -4.31 -14.53
N LEU A 358 -7.83 -5.21 -15.46
CA LEU A 358 -7.49 -4.91 -16.84
C LEU A 358 -8.59 -5.46 -17.74
N THR A 359 -9.19 -4.61 -18.57
CA THR A 359 -10.24 -5.02 -19.53
C THR A 359 -9.80 -4.72 -20.95
N LEU A 360 -10.06 -5.65 -21.85
CA LEU A 360 -9.74 -5.59 -23.28
C LEU A 360 -11.00 -5.83 -24.09
N ASN A 361 -10.97 -5.50 -25.38
CA ASN A 361 -12.02 -5.89 -26.30
C ASN A 361 -12.15 -7.41 -26.42
N LYS A 362 -13.38 -7.88 -26.61
CA LYS A 362 -13.69 -9.30 -26.76
C LYS A 362 -12.87 -9.97 -27.86
N ASN A 363 -12.73 -9.32 -29.01
CA ASN A 363 -11.96 -9.85 -30.14
C ASN A 363 -10.48 -10.07 -29.76
N ASP A 364 -9.91 -9.19 -28.94
CA ASP A 364 -8.51 -9.31 -28.52
C ASP A 364 -8.34 -10.35 -27.40
N LEU A 365 -9.32 -10.50 -26.51
CA LEU A 365 -9.35 -11.61 -25.55
C LEU A 365 -9.42 -12.98 -26.25
N ILE A 366 -10.24 -13.09 -27.30
CA ILE A 366 -10.34 -14.31 -28.11
C ILE A 366 -9.00 -14.61 -28.79
N LYS A 367 -8.30 -13.60 -29.34
CA LYS A 367 -6.95 -13.79 -29.91
C LYS A 367 -5.96 -14.36 -28.90
N ILE A 368 -5.93 -13.82 -27.68
CA ILE A 368 -5.04 -14.31 -26.61
C ILE A 368 -5.36 -15.76 -26.26
N TYR A 369 -6.65 -16.07 -26.09
CA TYR A 369 -7.11 -17.43 -25.77
C TYR A 369 -6.75 -18.43 -26.87
N GLU A 370 -7.10 -18.15 -28.12
CA GLU A 370 -6.84 -19.08 -29.24
C GLU A 370 -5.36 -19.36 -29.44
N LYS A 371 -4.50 -18.33 -29.26
CA LYS A 371 -3.05 -18.48 -29.41
C LYS A 371 -2.43 -19.35 -28.32
N HIS A 372 -2.97 -19.31 -27.10
CA HIS A 372 -2.37 -19.96 -25.93
C HIS A 372 -3.23 -21.04 -25.26
N LYS A 373 -4.32 -21.50 -25.88
CA LYS A 373 -5.19 -22.57 -25.32
C LYS A 373 -4.46 -23.89 -25.04
N LYS A 374 -3.38 -24.18 -25.77
CA LYS A 374 -2.53 -25.38 -25.59
C LYS A 374 -1.21 -25.08 -24.89
N ASN A 375 -1.16 -24.06 -24.03
CA ASN A 375 0.09 -23.69 -23.36
C ASN A 375 0.57 -24.85 -22.46
N THR A 376 1.88 -25.08 -22.45
CA THR A 376 2.54 -26.08 -21.59
C THR A 376 2.47 -25.72 -20.10
N ASP A 377 2.25 -24.45 -19.78
CA ASP A 377 2.11 -23.98 -18.40
C ASP A 377 0.65 -24.09 -17.94
N ASN A 378 0.37 -25.05 -17.05
CA ASN A 378 -0.97 -25.30 -16.53
C ASN A 378 -1.55 -24.12 -15.74
N ILE A 379 -0.71 -23.26 -15.13
CA ILE A 379 -1.22 -22.07 -14.41
C ILE A 379 -1.79 -21.07 -15.41
N ILE A 380 -1.08 -20.85 -16.53
CA ILE A 380 -1.56 -19.99 -17.63
C ILE A 380 -2.83 -20.57 -18.23
N ALA A 381 -2.87 -21.88 -18.45
CA ALA A 381 -4.04 -22.54 -19.03
C ALA A 381 -5.29 -22.38 -18.12
N VAL A 382 -5.16 -22.55 -16.80
CA VAL A 382 -6.26 -22.32 -15.86
C VAL A 382 -6.73 -20.86 -15.90
N LEU A 383 -5.82 -19.89 -15.83
CA LEU A 383 -6.19 -18.47 -15.88
C LEU A 383 -6.87 -18.09 -17.21
N LEU A 384 -6.37 -18.60 -18.34
CA LEU A 384 -6.99 -18.38 -19.65
C LEU A 384 -8.40 -18.99 -19.73
N LYS A 385 -8.60 -20.17 -19.16
CA LYS A 385 -9.93 -20.80 -19.08
C LYS A 385 -10.89 -19.97 -18.23
N THR A 386 -10.43 -19.42 -17.10
CA THR A 386 -11.20 -18.48 -16.28
C THR A 386 -11.58 -17.21 -17.04
N ILE A 387 -10.67 -16.65 -17.85
CA ILE A 387 -10.97 -15.49 -18.70
C ILE A 387 -12.04 -15.85 -19.73
N TYR A 388 -11.90 -17.01 -20.37
CA TYR A 388 -12.84 -17.49 -21.37
C TYR A 388 -14.25 -17.67 -20.80
N SER A 389 -14.38 -18.36 -19.66
CA SER A 389 -15.69 -18.58 -19.02
C SER A 389 -16.35 -17.27 -18.60
N LYS A 390 -15.57 -16.34 -18.03
CA LYS A 390 -16.08 -15.09 -17.45
C LYS A 390 -16.45 -14.03 -18.50
N TYR A 391 -15.68 -13.89 -19.57
CA TYR A 391 -15.81 -12.76 -20.51
C TYR A 391 -16.25 -13.17 -21.92
N ILE A 392 -16.01 -14.41 -22.33
CA ILE A 392 -16.30 -14.88 -23.70
C ILE A 392 -17.61 -15.68 -23.70
N ASN A 393 -17.72 -16.69 -22.83
CA ASN A 393 -18.85 -17.63 -22.84
C ASN A 393 -20.17 -17.01 -22.33
N MET A 394 -20.10 -16.13 -21.31
CA MET A 394 -21.29 -15.47 -20.73
C MET A 394 -22.04 -14.51 -21.68
N SER A 395 -21.54 -14.23 -22.88
CA SER A 395 -22.20 -13.32 -23.83
C SER A 395 -22.93 -13.99 -25.00
N LEU A 396 -23.04 -15.32 -24.97
CA LEU A 396 -23.86 -16.12 -25.89
C LEU A 396 -25.22 -16.52 -25.30
N ASN A 397 -25.52 -16.11 -24.06
CA ASN A 397 -26.80 -16.29 -23.40
C ASN A 397 -27.52 -14.95 -23.22
#